data_AF-A0A2E2MSL0-F1
#
_entry.id   AF-A0A2E2MSL0-F1
#
_cell.length_a   1.000
_cell.length_b   1.000
_cell.length_c   1.000
_cell.angle_alpha   90.00
_cell.angle_beta   90.00
_cell.angle_gamma   90.00
#
_symmetry.space_group_name_H-M   'P 1'
#
loop_
_entity.id
_entity.type
_entity.pdbx_description
1 polymer ?
#
loop_
_entity_poly.entity_id
_entity_poly.type
_entity_poly.pdbx_seq_one_letter_code
_entity_poly.pdbx_strand_id
1 'polypeptide(L)'
;EVYGTSGHRMLLWFDLANPLNHSEPLPMGSSVNMDINPRFKAKVVGSFKQLPGCPDYVVETLEAKRLEKMSLGECYHPSDERYLIDRIEVVKIRPQTYAGEKIAPLIEDPWQRFECPPSEQGCTVEFEDPNFASEGRDALYYIRAIEQPIETINGGNLRGSFDDEGNVISTDPCYGDYRTDEQDDCQKPLGQQAWSSPIFIDYK
;
A
#
# COMPACT_ATOMS: atom_id res chain seq x y z
N GLU A 1 3.40 -5.60 14.89
CA GLU A 1 2.83 -4.95 13.69
C GLU A 1 3.57 -5.43 12.46
N VAL A 2 2.84 -5.86 11.44
CA VAL A 2 3.41 -6.36 10.17
C VAL A 2 2.63 -5.71 9.03
N TYR A 3 3.33 -5.25 8.01
CA TYR A 3 2.78 -4.68 6.79
C TYR A 3 3.73 -4.97 5.62
N GLY A 4 3.22 -4.90 4.39
CA GLY A 4 3.99 -5.07 3.16
C GLY A 4 4.15 -3.75 2.42
N THR A 5 5.19 -3.63 1.60
CA THR A 5 5.36 -2.49 0.66
C THR A 5 5.72 -3.01 -0.73
N SER A 6 5.38 -2.27 -1.79
CA SER A 6 5.70 -2.62 -3.18
C SER A 6 7.14 -2.30 -3.59
N GLY A 7 7.94 -1.71 -2.71
CA GLY A 7 9.36 -1.43 -2.91
C GLY A 7 9.84 -0.27 -2.05
N HIS A 8 9.12 0.84 -2.11
CA HIS A 8 9.34 2.01 -1.27
C HIS A 8 9.09 1.70 0.21
N ARG A 9 10.03 2.08 1.08
CA ARG A 9 10.02 1.77 2.52
C ARG A 9 9.12 2.74 3.31
N MET A 10 7.84 2.73 2.99
CA MET A 10 6.83 3.49 3.72
C MET A 10 6.73 2.99 5.16
N LEU A 11 6.31 3.87 6.06
CA LEU A 11 5.93 3.49 7.42
C LEU A 11 4.41 3.53 7.54
N LEU A 12 3.84 2.48 8.12
CA LEU A 12 2.39 2.31 8.21
C LEU A 12 2.00 1.83 9.60
N TRP A 13 0.99 2.46 10.17
CA TRP A 13 0.30 2.06 11.38
C TRP A 13 -1.21 2.06 11.12
N PHE A 14 -1.90 1.04 11.64
CA PHE A 14 -3.33 0.91 11.53
C PHE A 14 -3.87 0.25 12.79
N ASP A 15 -4.68 0.98 13.54
CA ASP A 15 -5.14 0.60 14.87
C ASP A 15 -6.66 0.63 14.95
N LEU A 16 -7.23 -0.34 15.68
CA LEU A 16 -8.59 -0.29 16.21
C LEU A 16 -8.57 0.57 17.47
N ALA A 17 -9.26 1.71 17.43
CA ALA A 17 -9.23 2.76 18.45
C ALA A 17 -10.22 2.54 19.61
N ASN A 18 -11.24 1.68 19.44
CA ASN A 18 -12.26 1.40 20.46
C ASN A 18 -12.48 -0.10 20.75
N PRO A 19 -11.42 -0.90 20.96
CA PRO A 19 -11.57 -2.31 21.26
C PRO A 19 -12.35 -2.54 22.57
N LEU A 20 -13.32 -3.45 22.55
CA LEU A 20 -14.03 -3.85 23.78
C LEU A 20 -13.10 -4.65 24.69
N ASN A 21 -13.18 -4.41 26.01
CA ASN A 21 -12.36 -5.09 27.03
C ASN A 21 -10.85 -4.78 26.99
N HIS A 22 -10.44 -3.75 26.23
CA HIS A 22 -9.07 -3.26 26.20
C HIS A 22 -9.05 -1.77 26.55
N SER A 23 -8.03 -1.33 27.29
CA SER A 23 -7.83 0.08 27.64
C SER A 23 -7.06 0.86 26.56
N GLU A 24 -6.32 0.15 25.72
CA GLU A 24 -5.46 0.70 24.68
C GLU A 24 -5.95 0.29 23.29
N PRO A 25 -5.67 1.09 22.25
CA PRO A 25 -5.89 0.69 20.86
C PRO A 25 -5.19 -0.63 20.52
N LEU A 26 -5.79 -1.41 19.62
CA LEU A 26 -5.21 -2.66 19.15
C LEU A 26 -4.63 -2.51 17.74
N PRO A 27 -3.39 -2.96 17.51
CA PRO A 27 -2.73 -2.73 16.23
C PRO A 27 -3.17 -3.71 15.14
N MET A 28 -2.81 -3.40 13.91
CA MET A 28 -2.94 -4.29 12.76
C MET A 28 -2.38 -5.69 13.03
N GLY A 29 -3.11 -6.71 12.55
CA GLY A 29 -2.86 -8.12 12.84
C GLY A 29 -3.60 -8.65 14.07
N SER A 30 -4.36 -7.80 14.79
CA SER A 30 -5.16 -8.21 15.94
C SER A 30 -6.46 -8.92 15.53
N SER A 31 -6.99 -9.73 16.44
CA SER A 31 -8.30 -10.37 16.34
C SER A 31 -9.10 -10.04 17.60
N VAL A 32 -10.34 -9.58 17.44
CA VAL A 32 -11.20 -9.17 18.56
C VAL A 32 -12.63 -9.64 18.38
N ASN A 33 -13.38 -9.66 19.47
CA ASN A 33 -14.82 -9.84 19.41
C ASN A 33 -15.52 -8.53 19.79
N MET A 34 -16.43 -8.04 18.95
CA MET A 34 -17.15 -6.78 19.18
C MET A 34 -18.56 -6.83 18.59
N ASP A 35 -19.47 -6.09 19.21
CA ASP A 35 -20.88 -5.92 18.80
C ASP A 35 -21.25 -4.44 18.53
N ILE A 36 -20.27 -3.55 18.68
CA ILE A 36 -20.38 -2.10 18.42
C ILE A 36 -19.62 -1.71 17.15
N ASN A 37 -19.97 -0.56 16.57
CA ASN A 37 -19.28 -0.01 15.41
C ASN A 37 -17.78 0.22 15.70
N PRO A 38 -16.87 -0.38 14.91
CA PRO A 38 -15.44 -0.23 15.11
C PRO A 38 -14.96 1.10 14.55
N ARG A 39 -14.09 1.77 15.32
CA ARG A 39 -13.41 3.02 14.96
C ARG A 39 -11.94 2.73 14.80
N PHE A 40 -11.35 3.25 13.74
CA PHE A 40 -9.97 3.01 13.39
C PHE A 40 -9.18 4.30 13.27
N LYS A 41 -7.87 4.16 13.42
CA LYS A 41 -6.89 5.20 13.14
C LYS A 41 -5.80 4.63 12.27
N ALA A 42 -5.54 5.29 11.15
CA ALA A 42 -4.41 4.96 10.28
C ALA A 42 -3.43 6.13 10.27
N LYS A 43 -2.14 5.82 10.33
CA LYS A 43 -1.06 6.77 10.10
C LYS A 43 -0.08 6.19 9.11
N VAL A 44 0.26 6.96 8.09
CA VAL A 44 1.19 6.54 7.05
C VAL A 44 2.19 7.65 6.81
N VAL A 45 3.47 7.31 6.67
CA VAL A 45 4.54 8.24 6.34
C VAL A 45 5.26 7.71 5.10
N GLY A 46 5.41 8.56 4.09
CA GLY A 46 6.07 8.20 2.85
C GLY A 46 7.55 7.90 3.05
N SER A 47 8.14 7.21 2.10
CA SER A 47 9.52 6.75 2.08
C SER A 47 10.47 7.91 1.85
N PHE A 48 11.70 7.79 2.34
CA PHE A 48 12.75 8.74 1.98
C PHE A 48 13.09 8.63 0.49
N LYS A 49 13.24 9.77 -0.17
CA LYS A 49 13.81 9.82 -1.52
C LYS A 49 15.25 9.33 -1.45
N GLN A 50 15.70 8.58 -2.45
CA GLN A 50 17.06 8.06 -2.48
C GLN A 50 17.98 9.06 -3.19
N LEU A 51 19.12 9.34 -2.58
CA LEU A 51 20.27 9.97 -3.23
C LEU A 51 20.99 8.91 -4.07
N PRO A 52 21.68 9.30 -5.15
CA PRO A 52 22.42 8.34 -5.98
C PRO A 52 23.57 7.69 -5.20
N GLY A 53 23.90 6.46 -5.59
CA GLY A 53 25.06 5.71 -5.10
C GLY A 53 24.97 5.38 -3.61
N CYS A 54 26.09 5.58 -2.92
CA CYS A 54 26.25 5.24 -1.50
C CYS A 54 26.79 6.40 -0.68
N PRO A 55 26.49 6.43 0.63
CA PRO A 55 27.12 7.38 1.55
C PRO A 55 28.66 7.24 1.54
N ASP A 56 29.37 8.35 1.73
CA ASP A 56 30.84 8.40 1.68
C ASP A 56 31.51 7.36 2.58
N TYR A 57 30.99 7.15 3.80
CA TYR A 57 31.55 6.16 4.72
C TYR A 57 31.49 4.72 4.19
N VAL A 58 30.51 4.38 3.34
CA VAL A 58 30.39 3.07 2.69
C VAL A 58 31.43 2.96 1.57
N VAL A 59 31.59 4.03 0.79
CA VAL A 59 32.56 4.12 -0.31
C VAL A 59 34.01 4.08 0.20
N GLU A 60 34.29 4.69 1.35
CA GLU A 60 35.61 4.65 1.97
C GLU A 60 35.93 3.27 2.56
N THR A 61 34.91 2.55 3.04
CA THR A 61 35.09 1.22 3.65
C THR A 61 35.21 0.10 2.60
N LEU A 62 34.50 0.23 1.48
CA LEU A 62 34.48 -0.75 0.40
C LEU A 62 35.20 -0.17 -0.82
N GLU A 63 36.28 -0.81 -1.28
CA GLU A 63 36.95 -0.43 -2.53
C GLU A 63 35.91 -0.24 -3.66
N ALA A 64 35.96 0.87 -4.39
CA ALA A 64 34.96 1.25 -5.41
C ALA A 64 34.62 0.13 -6.41
N LYS A 65 35.62 -0.68 -6.79
CA LYS A 65 35.46 -1.81 -7.72
C LYS A 65 34.65 -2.98 -7.15
N ARG A 66 34.57 -3.09 -5.82
CA ARG A 66 33.69 -4.05 -5.13
C ARG A 66 32.27 -3.52 -5.02
N LEU A 67 32.10 -2.21 -4.80
CA LEU A 67 30.79 -1.57 -4.79
C LEU A 67 30.09 -1.63 -6.15
N GLU A 68 30.80 -1.39 -7.25
CA GLU A 68 30.22 -1.51 -8.60
C GLU A 68 29.66 -2.92 -8.88
N LYS A 69 30.25 -3.96 -8.28
CA LYS A 69 29.74 -5.33 -8.37
C LYS A 69 28.56 -5.63 -7.45
N MET A 70 28.25 -4.74 -6.51
CA MET A 70 27.15 -4.85 -5.56
C MET A 70 26.06 -3.86 -5.94
N SER A 71 25.02 -4.35 -6.63
CA SER A 71 23.88 -3.51 -7.05
C SER A 71 24.30 -2.31 -7.91
N LEU A 72 25.32 -2.47 -8.75
CA LEU A 72 25.84 -1.40 -9.64
C LEU A 72 26.31 -0.14 -8.89
N GLY A 73 26.76 -0.27 -7.65
CA GLY A 73 27.22 0.84 -6.83
C GLY A 73 26.12 1.59 -6.09
N GLU A 74 24.87 1.14 -6.18
CA GLU A 74 23.74 1.70 -5.45
C GLU A 74 23.55 1.01 -4.08
N CYS A 75 23.21 1.80 -3.07
CA CYS A 75 22.75 1.26 -1.79
C CYS A 75 21.62 2.13 -1.20
N TYR A 76 21.16 1.75 0.00
CA TYR A 76 20.16 2.54 0.68
C TYR A 76 20.78 3.86 1.17
N HIS A 77 20.57 4.92 0.39
CA HIS A 77 21.12 6.26 0.61
C HIS A 77 19.96 7.27 0.74
N PRO A 78 19.23 7.26 1.87
CA PRO A 78 18.08 8.14 2.04
C PRO A 78 18.51 9.61 2.12
N SER A 79 17.75 10.50 1.48
CA SER A 79 17.79 11.93 1.74
C SER A 79 16.94 12.29 2.96
N ASP A 80 16.89 13.58 3.29
CA ASP A 80 16.00 14.11 4.33
C ASP A 80 14.56 14.38 3.84
N GLU A 81 14.31 14.25 2.53
CA GLU A 81 12.99 14.46 1.92
C GLU A 81 12.22 13.16 1.79
N ARG A 82 10.89 13.24 1.88
CA ARG A 82 10.00 12.08 1.71
C ARG A 82 9.11 12.20 0.50
N TYR A 83 8.70 11.05 -0.03
CA TYR A 83 7.54 11.00 -0.92
C TYR A 83 6.28 11.37 -0.13
N LEU A 84 5.37 12.09 -0.79
CA LEU A 84 4.08 12.41 -0.21
C LEU A 84 3.16 11.20 -0.29
N ILE A 85 2.26 11.05 0.68
CA ILE A 85 1.14 10.10 0.57
C ILE A 85 0.05 10.78 -0.26
N ASP A 86 -0.38 10.11 -1.33
CA ASP A 86 -1.47 10.56 -2.20
C ASP A 86 -2.82 10.29 -1.52
N ARG A 87 -3.04 9.04 -1.12
CA ARG A 87 -4.30 8.61 -0.49
C ARG A 87 -4.15 7.34 0.35
N ILE A 88 -5.12 7.13 1.22
CA ILE A 88 -5.33 5.89 1.97
C ILE A 88 -6.67 5.28 1.54
N GLU A 89 -6.65 4.00 1.19
CA GLU A 89 -7.81 3.20 0.83
C GLU A 89 -8.05 2.15 1.91
N VAL A 90 -9.29 2.02 2.36
CA VAL A 90 -9.69 1.00 3.33
C VAL A 90 -10.40 -0.11 2.59
N VAL A 91 -10.04 -1.35 2.87
CA VAL A 91 -10.69 -2.54 2.34
C VAL A 91 -11.46 -3.23 3.46
N LYS A 92 -12.71 -3.55 3.20
CA LYS A 92 -13.58 -4.32 4.10
C LYS A 92 -13.93 -5.65 3.44
N ILE A 93 -13.70 -6.75 4.14
CA ILE A 93 -14.07 -8.09 3.67
C ILE A 93 -14.93 -8.78 4.72
N ARG A 94 -16.03 -9.38 4.28
CA ARG A 94 -16.92 -10.19 5.13
C ARG A 94 -16.79 -11.66 4.75
N PRO A 95 -16.49 -12.58 5.68
CA PRO A 95 -16.50 -14.01 5.39
C PRO A 95 -17.89 -14.50 4.97
N GLN A 96 -17.97 -15.53 4.13
CA GLN A 96 -19.25 -16.18 3.82
C GLN A 96 -19.82 -16.87 5.07
N THR A 97 -21.12 -16.71 5.34
CA THR A 97 -21.79 -17.34 6.50
C THR A 97 -22.62 -18.56 6.14
N TYR A 98 -22.89 -18.78 4.85
CA TYR A 98 -23.60 -19.95 4.34
C TYR A 98 -23.14 -20.35 2.94
N ALA A 99 -23.33 -21.62 2.60
CA ALA A 99 -22.98 -22.15 1.28
C ALA A 99 -23.77 -21.45 0.17
N GLY A 100 -23.06 -20.96 -0.84
CA GLY A 100 -23.68 -20.28 -1.99
C GLY A 100 -23.94 -18.78 -1.81
N GLU A 101 -23.54 -18.17 -0.69
CA GLU A 101 -23.55 -16.71 -0.55
C GLU A 101 -22.71 -16.05 -1.66
N LYS A 102 -23.25 -15.02 -2.32
CA LYS A 102 -22.52 -14.34 -3.40
C LYS A 102 -21.28 -13.64 -2.84
N ILE A 103 -20.11 -13.90 -3.45
CA ILE A 103 -18.81 -13.34 -3.00
C ILE A 103 -18.66 -11.86 -3.35
N ALA A 104 -19.10 -11.45 -4.55
CA ALA A 104 -18.90 -10.09 -5.04
C ALA A 104 -19.32 -8.98 -4.04
N PRO A 105 -20.48 -9.02 -3.37
CA PRO A 105 -20.85 -7.99 -2.38
C PRO A 105 -20.09 -8.08 -1.05
N LEU A 106 -19.30 -9.13 -0.81
CA LEU A 106 -18.59 -9.35 0.45
C LEU A 106 -17.18 -8.75 0.47
N ILE A 107 -16.66 -8.30 -0.69
CA ILE A 107 -15.33 -7.70 -0.83
C ILE A 107 -15.53 -6.27 -1.31
N GLU A 108 -15.31 -5.31 -0.42
CA GLU A 108 -15.37 -3.88 -0.73
C GLU A 108 -13.93 -3.33 -0.81
N ASP A 109 -13.39 -3.27 -2.02
CA ASP A 109 -12.04 -2.76 -2.32
C ASP A 109 -12.10 -1.67 -3.41
N PRO A 110 -11.99 -0.37 -3.07
CA PRO A 110 -12.00 0.17 -1.71
C PRO A 110 -13.42 0.30 -1.13
N TRP A 111 -13.55 0.12 0.18
CA TRP A 111 -14.74 0.47 0.95
C TRP A 111 -14.79 1.98 1.27
N GLN A 112 -13.65 2.56 1.65
CA GLN A 112 -13.49 4.00 1.86
C GLN A 112 -12.18 4.48 1.24
N ARG A 113 -12.15 5.75 0.82
CA ARG A 113 -10.97 6.42 0.28
C ARG A 113 -10.80 7.78 0.95
N PHE A 114 -9.56 8.08 1.35
CA PHE A 114 -9.17 9.33 1.97
C PHE A 114 -8.01 9.96 1.20
N GLU A 115 -8.26 11.11 0.59
CA GLU A 115 -7.20 11.93 -0.03
C GLU A 115 -6.33 12.56 1.06
N CYS A 116 -5.01 12.54 0.86
CA CYS A 116 -4.05 13.03 1.84
C CYS A 116 -3.54 14.42 1.45
N PRO A 117 -3.61 15.42 2.35
CA PRO A 117 -2.96 16.71 2.12
C PRO A 117 -1.45 16.53 1.94
N PRO A 118 -0.81 17.31 1.05
CA PRO A 118 0.62 17.21 0.81
C PRO A 118 1.41 17.54 2.08
N SER A 119 2.05 16.52 2.67
CA SER A 119 2.81 16.63 3.91
C SER A 119 3.90 15.55 4.00
N GLU A 120 5.15 15.95 4.27
CA GLU A 120 6.26 15.03 4.53
C GLU A 120 6.14 14.33 5.90
N GLN A 121 5.33 14.87 6.82
CA GLN A 121 5.02 14.22 8.09
C GLN A 121 4.06 13.04 7.93
N GLY A 122 3.59 12.80 6.70
CA GLY A 122 2.65 11.76 6.35
C GLY A 122 1.19 12.19 6.49
N CYS A 123 0.32 11.20 6.53
CA CYS A 123 -1.13 11.33 6.53
C CYS A 123 -1.71 10.53 7.70
N THR A 124 -2.67 11.11 8.42
CA THR A 124 -3.40 10.44 9.50
C THR A 124 -4.89 10.58 9.26
N VAL A 125 -5.60 9.46 9.31
CA VAL A 125 -7.07 9.41 9.15
C VAL A 125 -7.69 8.62 10.28
N GLU A 126 -8.88 9.05 10.70
CA GLU A 126 -9.72 8.35 11.66
C GLU A 126 -11.08 8.11 11.01
N PHE A 127 -11.61 6.90 11.14
CA PHE A 127 -12.86 6.52 10.49
C PHE A 127 -13.60 5.45 11.28
N GLU A 128 -14.89 5.27 10.99
CA GLU A 128 -15.77 4.30 11.63
C GLU A 128 -16.47 3.48 10.56
N ASP A 129 -16.74 2.20 10.83
CA ASP A 129 -17.78 1.46 10.11
C ASP A 129 -19.14 1.59 10.84
N PRO A 130 -20.02 2.50 10.38
CA PRO A 130 -21.29 2.74 11.04
C PRO A 130 -22.29 1.59 10.91
N ASN A 131 -22.03 0.64 10.00
CA ASN A 131 -22.95 -0.44 9.67
C ASN A 131 -22.56 -1.77 10.31
N PHE A 132 -21.37 -1.90 10.91
CA PHE A 132 -20.90 -3.17 11.46
C PHE A 132 -21.90 -3.80 12.44
N ALA A 133 -22.39 -3.02 13.40
CA ALA A 133 -23.31 -3.51 14.42
C ALA A 133 -24.69 -3.89 13.84
N SER A 134 -25.15 -3.19 12.80
CA SER A 134 -26.44 -3.47 12.15
C SER A 134 -26.37 -4.62 11.15
N GLU A 135 -25.20 -4.85 10.55
CA GLU A 135 -24.91 -6.00 9.68
C GLU A 135 -24.83 -7.30 10.48
N GLY A 136 -24.37 -7.24 11.73
CA GLY A 136 -24.40 -8.35 12.67
C GLY A 136 -23.59 -9.57 12.23
N ARG A 137 -22.42 -9.35 11.62
CA ARG A 137 -21.55 -10.41 11.10
C ARG A 137 -20.08 -10.01 11.14
N ASP A 138 -19.21 -11.02 11.09
CA ASP A 138 -17.77 -10.83 11.09
C ASP A 138 -17.30 -9.98 9.90
N ALA A 139 -16.29 -9.18 10.15
CA ALA A 139 -15.61 -8.38 9.14
C ALA A 139 -14.12 -8.27 9.46
N LEU A 140 -13.31 -8.19 8.41
CA LEU A 140 -11.91 -7.81 8.51
C LEU A 140 -11.67 -6.52 7.74
N TYR A 141 -10.71 -5.74 8.25
CA TYR A 141 -10.33 -4.46 7.69
C TYR A 141 -8.81 -4.42 7.51
N TYR A 142 -8.37 -3.94 6.36
CA TYR A 142 -6.98 -3.53 6.18
C TYR A 142 -6.94 -2.25 5.36
N ILE A 143 -5.81 -1.55 5.42
CA ILE A 143 -5.61 -0.36 4.61
C ILE A 143 -4.54 -0.60 3.55
N ARG A 144 -4.71 0.07 2.42
CA ARG A 144 -3.72 0.25 1.37
C ARG A 144 -3.40 1.74 1.28
N ALA A 145 -2.16 2.11 1.55
CA ALA A 145 -1.68 3.46 1.34
C ALA A 145 -0.97 3.58 -0.01
N ILE A 146 -1.14 4.71 -0.68
CA ILE A 146 -0.57 4.97 -2.00
C ILE A 146 0.24 6.27 -1.91
N GLU A 147 1.51 6.22 -2.27
CA GLU A 147 2.37 7.39 -2.44
C GLU A 147 2.07 8.17 -3.71
N GLN A 148 2.55 9.41 -3.77
CA GLN A 148 2.54 10.20 -5.00
C GLN A 148 3.14 9.41 -6.16
N PRO A 149 2.54 9.46 -7.36
CA PRO A 149 3.04 8.70 -8.50
C PRO A 149 4.47 9.09 -8.89
N ILE A 150 5.27 8.08 -9.20
CA ILE A 150 6.59 8.24 -9.81
C ILE A 150 6.71 7.34 -11.04
N GLU A 151 7.62 7.68 -11.94
CA GLU A 151 8.01 6.78 -13.02
C GLU A 151 8.56 5.49 -12.41
N THR A 152 7.82 4.40 -12.64
CA THR A 152 8.12 3.09 -12.09
C THR A 152 8.53 2.17 -13.23
N ILE A 153 9.75 1.65 -13.17
CA ILE A 153 10.25 0.61 -14.10
C ILE A 153 9.31 -0.59 -14.05
N ASN A 154 8.96 -1.14 -15.21
CA ASN A 154 7.94 -2.19 -15.34
C ASN A 154 6.55 -1.81 -14.79
N GLY A 155 6.26 -0.52 -14.65
CA GLY A 155 4.93 -0.03 -14.29
C GLY A 155 3.91 -0.16 -15.45
N GLY A 156 4.39 -0.20 -16.69
CA GLY A 156 3.62 -0.29 -17.92
C GLY A 156 3.68 -1.68 -18.57
N ASN A 157 3.42 -2.75 -17.81
CA ASN A 157 3.56 -4.13 -18.32
C ASN A 157 2.61 -4.49 -19.48
N LEU A 158 1.42 -3.89 -19.51
CA LEU A 158 0.41 -4.12 -20.55
C LEU A 158 -0.04 -2.76 -21.09
N ARG A 159 0.58 -2.32 -22.19
CA ARG A 159 0.32 -1.00 -22.78
C ARG A 159 -0.85 -1.12 -23.75
N GLY A 160 -2.03 -0.71 -23.29
CA GLY A 160 -3.24 -0.73 -24.11
C GLY A 160 -3.33 0.49 -25.03
N SER A 161 -3.74 0.27 -26.28
CA SER A 161 -4.29 1.33 -27.14
C SER A 161 -5.81 1.32 -27.01
N PHE A 162 -6.42 2.47 -26.84
CA PHE A 162 -7.86 2.59 -26.61
C PHE A 162 -8.57 3.27 -27.78
N ASP A 163 -9.83 2.91 -28.01
CA ASP A 163 -10.72 3.66 -28.91
C ASP A 163 -11.31 4.90 -28.20
N ASP A 164 -12.11 5.67 -28.94
CA ASP A 164 -12.77 6.88 -28.44
C ASP A 164 -13.79 6.58 -27.31
N GLU A 165 -14.23 5.33 -27.18
CA GLU A 165 -15.15 4.86 -26.14
C GLU A 165 -14.41 4.31 -24.90
N GLY A 166 -13.07 4.23 -24.96
CA GLY A 166 -12.23 3.71 -23.89
C GLY A 166 -12.10 2.19 -23.87
N ASN A 167 -12.51 1.48 -24.93
CA ASN A 167 -12.28 0.05 -25.07
C ASN A 167 -10.86 -0.23 -25.55
N VAL A 168 -10.24 -1.31 -25.06
CA VAL A 168 -8.91 -1.73 -25.49
C VAL A 168 -8.97 -2.30 -26.91
N ILE A 169 -8.33 -1.64 -27.86
CA ILE A 169 -8.19 -2.09 -29.26
C ILE A 169 -7.04 -3.10 -29.40
N SER A 170 -5.93 -2.85 -28.72
CA SER A 170 -4.73 -3.68 -28.79
C SER A 170 -3.91 -3.55 -27.51
N THR A 171 -3.01 -4.50 -27.28
CA THR A 171 -2.06 -4.47 -26.16
C THR A 171 -0.67 -4.74 -26.68
N ASP A 172 0.27 -3.89 -26.28
CA ASP A 172 1.71 -4.07 -26.48
C ASP A 172 2.34 -4.41 -25.13
N PRO A 173 2.64 -5.70 -24.86
CA PRO A 173 3.24 -6.11 -23.59
C PRO A 173 4.69 -5.69 -23.47
N CYS A 174 5.11 -5.32 -22.27
CA CYS A 174 6.52 -5.23 -21.92
C CYS A 174 7.10 -6.64 -21.80
N TYR A 175 8.00 -7.01 -22.72
CA TYR A 175 8.64 -8.32 -22.73
C TYR A 175 10.00 -8.27 -22.05
N GLY A 176 10.32 -9.27 -21.22
CA GLY A 176 11.65 -9.44 -20.63
C GLY A 176 12.68 -10.05 -21.59
N ASP A 177 12.49 -9.90 -22.90
CA ASP A 177 13.38 -10.40 -23.95
C ASP A 177 13.55 -9.38 -25.08
N TYR A 178 14.24 -9.77 -26.16
CA TYR A 178 14.63 -8.90 -27.28
C TYR A 178 13.48 -8.19 -28.01
N ARG A 179 12.21 -8.52 -27.72
CA ARG A 179 11.04 -7.84 -28.31
C ARG A 179 10.83 -6.43 -27.77
N THR A 180 11.26 -6.17 -26.54
CA THR A 180 11.30 -4.82 -25.97
C THR A 180 12.72 -4.28 -26.09
N ASP A 181 12.84 -3.00 -26.48
CA ASP A 181 14.15 -2.34 -26.58
C ASP A 181 14.85 -2.38 -25.22
N GLU A 182 16.16 -2.62 -25.19
CA GLU A 182 16.93 -2.70 -23.94
C GLU A 182 16.86 -1.39 -23.13
N GLN A 183 16.64 -0.25 -23.79
CA GLN A 183 16.49 1.06 -23.16
C GLN A 183 15.04 1.40 -22.78
N ASP A 184 14.08 0.54 -23.13
CA ASP A 184 12.68 0.70 -22.76
C ASP A 184 12.41 0.03 -21.41
N ASP A 185 12.54 0.82 -20.34
CA ASP A 185 12.24 0.43 -18.96
C ASP A 185 10.76 0.14 -18.68
N CYS A 186 9.87 0.27 -19.67
CA CYS A 186 8.43 0.08 -19.52
C CYS A 186 7.83 0.93 -18.40
N GLN A 187 8.28 2.17 -18.33
CA GLN A 187 7.90 3.07 -17.25
C GLN A 187 6.44 3.50 -17.36
N LYS A 188 5.83 3.67 -16.19
CA LYS A 188 4.53 4.32 -16.05
C LYS A 188 4.49 5.06 -14.71
N PRO A 189 3.86 6.24 -14.64
CA PRO A 189 3.56 6.88 -13.36
C PRO A 189 2.68 5.97 -12.50
N LEU A 190 3.24 5.45 -11.41
CA LEU A 190 2.52 4.65 -10.43
C LEU A 190 2.89 5.08 -9.02
N GLY A 191 1.88 5.12 -8.15
CA GLY A 191 2.10 5.29 -6.71
C GLY A 191 2.53 3.96 -6.09
N GLN A 192 3.65 3.97 -5.37
CA GLN A 192 4.07 2.81 -4.58
C GLN A 192 3.09 2.58 -3.43
N GLN A 193 2.94 1.33 -3.02
CA GLN A 193 1.86 0.89 -2.14
C GLN A 193 2.38 0.26 -0.86
N ALA A 194 1.66 0.47 0.24
CA ALA A 194 1.85 -0.23 1.51
C ALA A 194 0.52 -0.83 1.98
N TRP A 195 0.55 -2.05 2.48
CA TRP A 195 -0.63 -2.78 2.96
C TRP A 195 -0.47 -3.20 4.40
N SER A 196 -1.42 -2.83 5.25
CA SER A 196 -1.44 -3.30 6.64
C SER A 196 -1.77 -4.79 6.70
N SER A 197 -1.31 -5.48 7.75
CA SER A 197 -2.01 -6.68 8.19
C SER A 197 -3.48 -6.35 8.52
N PRO A 198 -4.41 -7.29 8.30
CA PRO A 198 -5.81 -7.06 8.64
C PRO A 198 -6.04 -7.03 10.16
N ILE A 199 -7.05 -6.28 10.58
CA ILE A 199 -7.70 -6.43 11.89
C ILE A 199 -8.97 -7.25 11.68
N PHE A 200 -9.09 -8.35 12.42
CA PHE A 200 -10.26 -9.23 12.37
C PHE A 200 -11.22 -8.88 13.52
N ILE A 201 -12.50 -8.68 13.18
CA ILE A 201 -13.55 -8.38 14.15
C ILE A 201 -14.65 -9.44 14.00
N ASP A 202 -14.69 -10.33 14.97
CA ASP A 202 -15.72 -11.36 15.10
C ASP A 202 -16.95 -10.75 15.80
N TYR A 203 -18.12 -10.84 15.18
CA TYR A 203 -19.35 -10.27 15.73
C TYR A 203 -19.91 -11.15 16.86
N LYS A 204 -20.42 -10.54 17.94
CA LYS A 204 -21.00 -11.26 19.09
C LYS A 204 -22.35 -10.73 19.53
#